data_AF-A0A6A7A1I0-F1
#
_entry.id   AF-A0A6A7A1I0-F1
#
_cell.length_a   1.000
_cell.length_b   1.000
_cell.length_c   1.000
_cell.angle_alpha   90.00
_cell.angle_beta   90.00
_cell.angle_gamma   90.00
#
_symmetry.space_group_name_H-M   'P 1'
#
loop_
_entity.id
_entity.type
_entity.pdbx_description
1 polymer ?
#
loop_
_entity_poly.entity_id
_entity_poly.type
_entity_poly.pdbx_seq_one_letter_code
_entity_poly.pdbx_strand_id
1 'polypeptide(L)'
;MAFFSLPGELRFAIYAIIAIPDTAPFSAYHGLYMSCRQIKTEMDDECGKRFGAYLETLKSAFQDGPRPIRLTFGETYPTMHHARLSTNDLGVYNKTLDPLASLHLESLTLTSSTDSPSEDIIPLAHWTANGLKHRNGHAHIQARRIVVETAPLTKRTAKLWIRFVISCHVSGGYKSRWALKPNGHVIAVWELADEAKTGGEPTDSEVLWALQKGHSSRK
;
A
#
# COMPACT_ATOMS: atom_id res chain seq x y z
N MET A 1 26.30 23.37 7.73
CA MET A 1 26.23 23.79 6.32
C MET A 1 24.87 23.40 5.78
N ALA A 2 24.17 24.28 5.08
CA ALA A 2 22.84 23.98 4.57
C ALA A 2 22.94 23.15 3.29
N PHE A 3 22.04 22.20 3.05
CA PHE A 3 22.02 21.40 1.81
C PHE A 3 21.99 22.28 0.55
N PHE A 4 21.33 23.45 0.64
CA PHE A 4 21.22 24.42 -0.43
C PHE A 4 22.55 25.07 -0.82
N SER A 5 23.57 25.10 0.07
CA SER A 5 24.88 25.64 -0.27
C SER A 5 25.76 24.66 -1.04
N LEU A 6 25.27 23.45 -1.33
CA LEU A 6 25.99 22.48 -2.15
C LEU A 6 25.91 22.88 -3.64
N PRO A 7 27.00 22.70 -4.41
CA PRO A 7 26.96 22.74 -5.86
C PRO A 7 25.85 21.85 -6.44
N GLY A 8 25.29 22.25 -7.58
CA GLY A 8 24.17 21.54 -8.21
C GLY A 8 24.47 20.07 -8.49
N GLU A 9 25.70 19.78 -8.89
CA GLU A 9 26.19 18.44 -9.20
C GLU A 9 26.14 17.51 -7.99
N LEU A 10 26.53 18.03 -6.81
CA LEU A 10 26.46 17.25 -5.57
C LEU A 10 25.02 17.02 -5.13
N ARG A 11 24.13 18.01 -5.32
CA ARG A 11 22.69 17.84 -5.03
C ARG A 11 22.07 16.79 -5.94
N PHE A 12 22.40 16.78 -7.23
CA PHE A 12 21.93 15.77 -8.18
C PHE A 12 22.45 14.37 -7.88
N ALA A 13 23.71 14.25 -7.42
CA ALA A 13 24.23 12.97 -6.94
C ALA A 13 23.43 12.46 -5.73
N ILE A 14 23.04 13.34 -4.81
CA ILE A 14 22.21 12.97 -3.66
C ILE A 14 20.79 12.59 -4.10
N TYR A 15 20.18 13.35 -5.02
CA TYR A 15 18.86 13.01 -5.57
C TYR A 15 18.87 11.65 -6.29
N ALA A 16 19.97 11.29 -6.96
CA ALA A 16 20.12 9.97 -7.58
C ALA A 16 20.07 8.82 -6.57
N ILE A 17 20.62 9.03 -5.37
CA ILE A 17 20.59 8.05 -4.27
C ILE A 17 19.18 7.99 -3.66
N ILE A 18 18.49 9.12 -3.53
CA ILE A 18 17.16 9.21 -2.90
C ILE A 18 16.03 8.73 -3.83
N ALA A 19 16.22 8.85 -5.15
CA ALA A 19 15.15 8.68 -6.13
C ALA A 19 14.41 7.35 -6.02
N ILE A 20 15.15 6.25 -5.87
CA ILE A 20 14.60 4.91 -5.74
C ILE A 20 14.60 4.54 -4.26
N PRO A 21 13.43 4.26 -3.65
CA PRO A 21 13.34 3.98 -2.22
C PRO A 21 13.77 2.54 -1.91
N ASP A 22 14.96 2.11 -2.31
CA ASP A 22 15.46 0.74 -2.09
C ASP A 22 16.10 0.52 -0.71
N THR A 23 16.51 1.62 -0.08
CA THR A 23 17.28 1.63 1.18
C THR A 23 16.59 2.39 2.30
N ALA A 24 15.73 3.36 1.96
CA ALA A 24 14.95 4.13 2.94
C ALA A 24 13.61 4.61 2.35
N PRO A 25 12.57 4.78 3.19
CA PRO A 25 11.29 5.32 2.76
C PRO A 25 11.38 6.82 2.44
N PHE A 26 10.47 7.33 1.61
CA PHE A 26 10.38 8.76 1.27
C PHE A 26 10.24 9.65 2.51
N SER A 27 9.52 9.20 3.53
CA SER A 27 9.39 9.87 4.82
C SER A 27 10.73 10.20 5.50
N ALA A 28 11.79 9.42 5.27
CA ALA A 28 13.12 9.72 5.80
C ALA A 28 13.72 11.01 5.21
N TYR A 29 13.33 11.36 3.98
CA TYR A 29 13.78 12.54 3.26
C TYR A 29 12.74 13.67 3.21
N HIS A 30 11.61 13.49 3.89
CA HIS A 30 10.52 14.47 3.84
C HIS A 30 10.93 15.84 4.38
N GLY A 31 11.79 15.89 5.41
CA GLY A 31 12.34 17.15 5.92
C GLY A 31 13.18 17.90 4.89
N LEU A 32 13.99 17.18 4.10
CA LEU A 32 14.74 17.77 3.00
C LEU A 32 13.80 18.26 1.90
N TYR A 33 12.84 17.43 1.50
CA TYR A 33 11.84 17.76 0.49
C TYR A 33 11.05 19.03 0.83
N MET A 34 10.72 19.23 2.12
CA MET A 34 9.96 20.38 2.61
C MET A 34 10.83 21.59 2.99
N SER A 35 12.16 21.49 2.84
CA SER A 35 13.08 22.53 3.34
C SER A 35 12.99 23.85 2.58
N CYS A 36 12.87 23.83 1.25
CA CYS A 36 12.62 25.02 0.44
C CYS A 36 12.00 24.68 -0.92
N ARG A 37 11.41 25.68 -1.58
CA ARG A 37 10.74 25.51 -2.89
C ARG A 37 11.67 25.00 -3.97
N GLN A 38 12.92 25.45 -4.00
CA GLN A 38 13.88 25.03 -5.02
C GLN A 38 14.26 23.56 -4.87
N ILE A 39 14.60 23.09 -3.67
CA ILE A 39 14.92 21.68 -3.41
C ILE A 39 13.72 20.80 -3.77
N LYS A 40 12.51 21.20 -3.38
CA LYS A 40 11.28 20.52 -3.77
C LYS A 40 11.18 20.36 -5.29
N THR A 41 11.31 21.47 -6.03
CA THR A 41 11.20 21.45 -7.50
C THR A 41 12.28 20.58 -8.14
N GLU A 42 13.52 20.65 -7.67
CA GLU A 42 14.60 19.82 -8.19
C GLU A 42 14.40 18.34 -7.88
N MET A 43 13.94 17.99 -6.68
CA MET A 43 13.61 16.60 -6.32
C MET A 43 12.44 16.06 -7.13
N ASP A 44 11.35 16.84 -7.24
CA ASP A 44 10.17 16.44 -8.04
C ASP A 44 10.58 16.13 -9.49
N ASP A 45 11.51 16.89 -10.07
CA ASP A 45 12.01 16.71 -11.42
C ASP A 45 13.03 15.55 -11.53
N GLU A 46 14.15 15.62 -10.81
CA GLU A 46 15.25 14.66 -10.94
C GLU A 46 14.93 13.29 -10.33
N CYS A 47 14.35 13.25 -9.13
CA CYS A 47 13.92 12.00 -8.54
C CYS A 47 12.71 11.42 -9.28
N GLY A 48 11.76 12.28 -9.70
CA GLY A 48 10.60 11.86 -10.49
C GLY A 48 10.97 11.18 -11.81
N LYS A 49 11.91 11.75 -12.58
CA LYS A 49 12.41 11.13 -13.82
C LYS A 49 13.02 9.76 -13.58
N ARG A 50 13.94 9.67 -12.62
CA ARG A 50 14.68 8.43 -12.31
C ARG A 50 13.76 7.34 -11.78
N PHE A 51 12.91 7.69 -10.81
CA PHE A 51 11.99 6.74 -10.23
C PHE A 51 10.92 6.32 -11.23
N GLY A 52 10.38 7.27 -12.01
CA GLY A 52 9.43 6.98 -13.09
C GLY A 52 9.98 5.97 -14.10
N ALA A 53 11.22 6.17 -14.58
CA ALA A 53 11.86 5.22 -15.50
C ALA A 53 12.00 3.82 -14.88
N TYR A 54 12.39 3.74 -13.61
CA TYR A 54 12.45 2.47 -12.87
C TYR A 54 11.07 1.83 -12.68
N LEU A 55 10.03 2.62 -12.42
CA LEU A 55 8.66 2.10 -12.29
C LEU A 55 8.11 1.58 -13.62
N GLU A 56 8.49 2.15 -14.75
CA GLU A 56 8.12 1.61 -16.07
C GLU A 56 8.76 0.25 -16.34
N THR A 57 10.04 0.05 -15.98
CA THR A 57 10.67 -1.27 -16.12
C THR A 57 10.00 -2.32 -15.23
N LEU A 58 9.61 -1.93 -14.02
CA LEU A 58 8.79 -2.76 -13.15
C LEU A 58 7.44 -3.08 -13.80
N LYS A 59 6.69 -2.08 -14.28
CA LYS A 59 5.39 -2.32 -14.94
C LYS A 59 5.48 -3.34 -16.07
N SER A 60 6.47 -3.22 -16.95
CA SER A 60 6.69 -4.17 -18.05
C SER A 60 6.93 -5.59 -17.52
N ALA A 61 7.80 -5.76 -16.52
CA ALA A 61 8.09 -7.06 -15.93
C ALA A 61 6.85 -7.76 -15.32
N PHE A 62 5.90 -6.99 -14.79
CA PHE A 62 4.64 -7.53 -14.23
C PHE A 62 3.55 -7.79 -15.29
N GLN A 63 3.58 -7.07 -16.42
CA GLN A 63 2.62 -7.24 -17.51
C GLN A 63 2.98 -8.44 -18.39
N ASP A 64 4.27 -8.69 -18.62
CA ASP A 64 4.75 -9.76 -19.50
C ASP A 64 4.81 -11.14 -18.82
N GLY A 65 4.43 -11.21 -17.53
CA GLY A 65 4.44 -12.43 -16.74
C GLY A 65 3.27 -13.39 -17.05
N PRO A 66 3.36 -14.66 -16.61
CA PRO A 66 2.33 -15.68 -16.85
C PRO A 66 0.99 -15.38 -16.16
N ARG A 67 0.99 -14.48 -15.17
CA ARG A 67 -0.19 -13.93 -14.53
C ARG A 67 -0.05 -12.41 -14.58
N PRO A 68 -0.64 -11.73 -15.57
CA PRO A 68 -0.44 -10.30 -15.75
C PRO A 68 -1.02 -9.56 -14.55
N ILE A 69 -0.16 -8.78 -13.91
CA ILE A 69 -0.52 -7.93 -12.78
C ILE A 69 -0.49 -6.49 -13.27
N ARG A 70 -1.61 -5.78 -13.12
CA ARG A 70 -1.66 -4.37 -13.51
C ARG A 70 -1.12 -3.52 -12.37
N LEU A 71 0.08 -3.01 -12.54
CA LEU A 71 0.67 -2.01 -11.65
C LEU A 71 0.37 -0.59 -12.10
N THR A 72 -0.01 0.25 -11.15
CA THR A 72 -0.30 1.66 -11.32
C THR A 72 0.38 2.45 -10.21
N PHE A 73 0.90 3.63 -10.56
CA PHE A 73 1.59 4.55 -9.67
C PHE A 73 1.12 5.98 -9.98
N GLY A 74 1.38 6.93 -9.10
CA GLY A 74 1.12 8.34 -9.37
C GLY A 74 2.08 8.97 -10.38
N GLU A 75 1.72 10.14 -10.88
CA GLU A 75 2.49 10.88 -11.90
C GLU A 75 3.55 11.82 -11.30
N THR A 76 3.43 12.16 -10.02
CA THR A 76 4.37 13.05 -9.33
C THR A 76 5.27 12.25 -8.42
N TYR A 77 6.49 12.72 -8.17
CA TYR A 77 7.45 12.01 -7.34
C TYR A 77 6.87 11.56 -5.98
N PRO A 78 6.17 12.39 -5.19
CA PRO A 78 5.54 11.93 -3.95
C PRO A 78 4.47 10.84 -4.18
N THR A 79 3.67 10.97 -5.24
CA THR A 79 2.58 10.02 -5.52
C THR A 79 3.06 8.70 -6.11
N MET A 80 4.28 8.64 -6.66
CA MET A 80 4.93 7.41 -7.12
C MET A 80 5.23 6.42 -5.96
N HIS A 81 5.36 6.90 -4.72
CA HIS A 81 5.55 6.04 -3.54
C HIS A 81 4.28 5.29 -3.10
N HIS A 82 3.16 5.51 -3.79
CA HIS A 82 1.90 4.82 -3.58
C HIS A 82 1.64 3.86 -4.75
N ALA A 83 1.98 2.59 -4.55
CA ALA A 83 1.76 1.55 -5.54
C ALA A 83 0.32 1.03 -5.46
N ARG A 84 -0.31 0.79 -6.62
CA ARG A 84 -1.58 0.08 -6.70
C ARG A 84 -1.50 -1.07 -7.69
N LEU A 85 -1.84 -2.24 -7.20
CA LEU A 85 -1.78 -3.53 -7.87
C LEU A 85 -3.20 -4.05 -8.08
N SER A 86 -3.57 -4.26 -9.34
CA SER A 86 -4.82 -4.93 -9.69
C SER A 86 -4.56 -6.33 -10.24
N THR A 87 -5.22 -7.32 -9.66
CA THR A 87 -5.11 -8.73 -10.06
C THR A 87 -6.48 -9.42 -9.99
N ASN A 88 -6.70 -10.38 -10.89
CA ASN A 88 -7.85 -11.30 -10.80
C ASN A 88 -7.63 -12.41 -9.77
N ASP A 89 -6.39 -12.58 -9.29
CA ASP A 89 -6.00 -13.65 -8.40
C ASP A 89 -5.15 -13.08 -7.25
N LEU A 90 -5.76 -13.01 -6.05
CA LEU A 90 -5.07 -12.61 -4.82
C LEU A 90 -4.20 -13.76 -4.23
N GLY A 91 -4.06 -14.89 -4.91
CA GLY A 91 -3.17 -16.00 -4.54
C GLY A 91 -1.75 -15.93 -5.15
N VAL A 92 -1.46 -14.98 -6.05
CA VAL A 92 -0.18 -14.85 -6.76
C VAL A 92 0.88 -14.13 -5.91
N TYR A 93 1.50 -14.76 -4.91
CA TYR A 93 2.27 -13.97 -3.92
C TYR A 93 3.74 -14.28 -3.65
N ASN A 94 4.34 -15.38 -4.11
CA ASN A 94 5.68 -15.72 -3.56
C ASN A 94 6.91 -15.43 -4.41
N LYS A 95 6.81 -15.09 -5.69
CA LYS A 95 8.01 -14.64 -6.46
C LYS A 95 7.77 -13.43 -7.35
N THR A 96 6.55 -13.28 -7.87
CA THR A 96 6.23 -12.18 -8.79
C THR A 96 6.41 -10.81 -8.15
N LEU A 97 6.23 -10.70 -6.82
CA LEU A 97 6.29 -9.43 -6.10
C LEU A 97 7.67 -9.08 -5.55
N ASP A 98 8.70 -9.91 -5.76
CA ASP A 98 10.05 -9.68 -5.24
C ASP A 98 10.61 -8.31 -5.64
N PRO A 99 10.45 -7.84 -6.90
CA PRO A 99 10.94 -6.52 -7.30
C PRO A 99 10.23 -5.36 -6.60
N LEU A 100 8.98 -5.56 -6.16
CA LEU A 100 8.21 -4.57 -5.42
C LEU A 100 8.54 -4.63 -3.92
N ALA A 101 8.95 -5.81 -3.42
CA ALA A 101 9.27 -6.02 -2.02
C ALA A 101 10.52 -5.26 -1.58
N SER A 102 11.47 -5.03 -2.49
CA SER A 102 12.66 -4.22 -2.23
C SER A 102 12.40 -2.72 -2.14
N LEU A 103 11.18 -2.25 -2.41
CA LEU A 103 10.85 -0.82 -2.34
C LEU A 103 10.21 -0.47 -0.99
N HIS A 104 10.76 0.55 -0.35
CA HIS A 104 10.19 1.24 0.79
C HIS A 104 9.02 2.15 0.37
N LEU A 105 7.86 1.55 0.11
CA LEU A 105 6.66 2.25 -0.33
C LEU A 105 5.93 2.90 0.85
N GLU A 106 5.34 4.09 0.63
CA GLU A 106 4.45 4.70 1.62
C GLU A 106 3.11 3.96 1.66
N SER A 107 2.62 3.48 0.52
CA SER A 107 1.51 2.53 0.51
C SER A 107 1.53 1.54 -0.64
N LEU A 108 1.04 0.34 -0.38
CA LEU A 108 0.73 -0.68 -1.37
C LEU A 108 -0.78 -1.00 -1.31
N THR A 109 -1.51 -0.68 -2.37
CA THR A 109 -2.93 -1.01 -2.51
C THR A 109 -3.11 -2.21 -3.41
N LEU A 110 -3.76 -3.25 -2.93
CA LEU A 110 -4.13 -4.45 -3.67
C LEU A 110 -5.62 -4.39 -3.99
N THR A 111 -5.97 -4.47 -5.27
CA THR A 111 -7.36 -4.50 -5.73
C THR A 111 -7.64 -5.80 -6.44
N SER A 112 -8.65 -6.54 -5.98
CA SER A 112 -9.14 -7.69 -6.74
C SER A 112 -10.19 -7.23 -7.75
N SER A 113 -9.98 -7.54 -9.02
CA SER A 113 -10.94 -7.32 -10.10
C SER A 113 -11.88 -8.51 -10.33
N THR A 114 -12.04 -9.38 -9.33
CA THR A 114 -12.98 -10.51 -9.44
C THR A 114 -14.42 -10.01 -9.38
N ASP A 115 -15.18 -10.24 -10.46
CA ASP A 115 -16.59 -9.84 -10.56
C ASP A 115 -17.52 -10.65 -9.64
N SER A 116 -17.05 -11.81 -9.16
CA SER A 116 -17.81 -12.67 -8.27
C SER A 116 -17.30 -12.55 -6.82
N PRO A 117 -18.09 -12.02 -5.89
CA PRO A 117 -17.73 -12.00 -4.48
C PRO A 117 -17.75 -13.43 -3.93
N SER A 118 -16.61 -14.12 -3.97
CA SER A 118 -16.46 -15.41 -3.31
C SER A 118 -16.37 -15.22 -1.79
N GLU A 119 -16.90 -16.18 -1.02
CA GLU A 119 -16.68 -16.19 0.44
C GLU A 119 -15.18 -16.32 0.77
N ASP A 120 -14.38 -16.84 -0.17
CA ASP A 120 -12.93 -17.03 -0.05
C ASP A 120 -12.11 -15.74 -0.18
N ILE A 121 -12.68 -14.65 -0.69
CA ILE A 121 -11.93 -13.39 -0.88
C ILE A 121 -11.39 -12.84 0.44
N ILE A 122 -12.07 -13.16 1.55
CA ILE A 122 -11.74 -12.69 2.89
C ILE A 122 -10.51 -13.41 3.46
N PRO A 123 -10.51 -14.75 3.60
CA PRO A 123 -9.29 -15.45 3.97
C PRO A 123 -8.17 -15.07 3.02
N LEU A 124 -8.43 -15.02 1.72
CA LEU A 124 -7.41 -14.72 0.73
C LEU A 124 -6.79 -13.34 0.97
N ALA A 125 -7.58 -12.28 1.10
CA ALA A 125 -7.07 -10.93 1.41
C ALA A 125 -6.20 -10.88 2.67
N HIS A 126 -6.61 -11.59 3.72
CA HIS A 126 -5.84 -11.67 4.96
C HIS A 126 -4.54 -12.48 4.80
N TRP A 127 -4.62 -13.65 4.17
CA TRP A 127 -3.47 -14.49 3.84
C TRP A 127 -2.49 -13.76 2.94
N THR A 128 -2.99 -13.02 1.97
CA THR A 128 -2.20 -12.14 1.11
C THR A 128 -1.47 -11.10 1.96
N ALA A 129 -2.19 -10.31 2.76
CA ALA A 129 -1.58 -9.28 3.59
C ALA A 129 -0.54 -9.85 4.57
N ASN A 130 -0.80 -11.03 5.15
CA ASN A 130 0.15 -11.70 6.04
C ASN A 130 1.34 -12.32 5.29
N GLY A 131 1.12 -12.88 4.10
CA GLY A 131 2.18 -13.39 3.24
C GLY A 131 3.16 -12.28 2.82
N LEU A 132 2.64 -11.07 2.58
CA LEU A 132 3.48 -9.90 2.33
C LEU A 132 4.33 -9.48 3.52
N LYS A 133 3.82 -9.69 4.75
CA LYS A 133 4.53 -9.36 6.00
C LYS A 133 5.51 -10.44 6.44
N HIS A 134 5.18 -11.71 6.28
CA HIS A 134 5.85 -12.84 6.92
C HIS A 134 6.52 -13.79 5.93
N ARG A 135 7.04 -13.28 4.82
CA ARG A 135 7.71 -14.08 3.80
C ARG A 135 8.92 -14.82 4.39
N ASN A 136 8.76 -16.13 4.58
CA ASN A 136 9.83 -17.01 5.05
C ASN A 136 10.96 -17.06 4.01
N GLY A 137 12.11 -16.44 4.32
CA GLY A 137 13.33 -16.51 3.52
C GLY A 137 13.41 -15.59 2.29
N HIS A 138 12.46 -14.66 2.12
CA HIS A 138 12.47 -13.66 1.03
C HIS A 138 12.38 -12.24 1.61
N ALA A 139 12.75 -11.22 0.82
CA ALA A 139 12.56 -9.83 1.19
C ALA A 139 11.08 -9.58 1.55
N HIS A 140 10.84 -9.05 2.75
CA HIS A 140 9.53 -8.60 3.20
C HIS A 140 9.10 -7.39 2.38
N ILE A 141 7.81 -7.24 2.09
CA ILE A 141 7.36 -5.99 1.46
C ILE A 141 7.54 -4.85 2.46
N GLN A 142 8.35 -3.87 2.08
CA GLN A 142 8.64 -2.69 2.90
C GLN A 142 7.61 -1.58 2.65
N ALA A 143 6.32 -1.89 2.78
CA ALA A 143 5.26 -0.88 2.65
C ALA A 143 4.82 -0.41 4.04
N ARG A 144 4.86 0.91 4.30
CA ARG A 144 4.35 1.46 5.57
C ARG A 144 2.86 1.17 5.75
N ARG A 145 2.11 1.19 4.64
CA ARG A 145 0.67 0.92 4.62
C ARG A 145 0.32 -0.09 3.54
N ILE A 146 -0.35 -1.17 3.91
CA ILE A 146 -0.94 -2.14 2.97
C ILE A 146 -2.45 -1.94 2.99
N VAL A 147 -3.03 -1.71 1.82
CA VAL A 147 -4.47 -1.55 1.64
C VAL A 147 -4.96 -2.70 0.77
N VAL A 148 -6.01 -3.40 1.18
CA VAL A 148 -6.69 -4.37 0.31
C VAL A 148 -8.09 -3.86 0.07
N GLU A 149 -8.41 -3.60 -1.20
CA GLU A 149 -9.76 -3.28 -1.65
C GLU A 149 -10.36 -4.49 -2.35
N THR A 150 -11.49 -4.98 -1.84
CA THR A 150 -12.21 -6.10 -2.44
C THR A 150 -13.32 -5.60 -3.36
N ALA A 151 -13.89 -6.50 -4.16
CA ALA A 151 -15.19 -6.29 -4.80
C ALA A 151 -16.29 -5.99 -3.75
N PRO A 152 -17.46 -5.44 -4.16
CA PRO A 152 -18.59 -5.24 -3.28
C PRO A 152 -18.97 -6.52 -2.55
N LEU A 153 -19.05 -6.47 -1.22
CA LEU A 153 -19.44 -7.62 -0.42
C LEU A 153 -20.95 -7.66 -0.23
N THR A 154 -21.50 -8.87 -0.27
CA THR A 154 -22.86 -9.08 0.24
C THR A 154 -22.89 -8.91 1.76
N LYS A 155 -24.06 -8.63 2.33
CA LYS A 155 -24.25 -8.54 3.80
C LYS A 155 -23.79 -9.81 4.54
N ARG A 156 -23.96 -10.98 3.92
CA ARG A 156 -23.52 -12.27 4.49
C ARG A 156 -22.00 -12.35 4.52
N THR A 157 -21.34 -12.04 3.40
CA THR A 157 -19.88 -12.04 3.26
C THR A 157 -19.23 -11.02 4.19
N ALA A 158 -19.78 -9.81 4.29
CA ALA A 158 -19.31 -8.79 5.23
C ALA A 158 -19.40 -9.25 6.70
N LYS A 159 -20.47 -9.95 7.10
CA LYS A 159 -20.57 -10.51 8.46
C LYS A 159 -19.53 -11.60 8.74
N LEU A 160 -19.27 -12.48 7.76
CA LEU A 160 -18.22 -13.49 7.88
C LEU A 160 -16.85 -12.84 8.02
N TRP A 161 -16.63 -11.75 7.28
CA TRP A 161 -15.38 -10.99 7.36
C TRP A 161 -15.08 -10.47 8.74
N ILE A 162 -16.06 -9.81 9.35
CA ILE A 162 -15.89 -9.21 10.69
C ILE A 162 -15.56 -10.29 11.70
N ARG A 163 -16.24 -11.43 11.65
CA ARG A 163 -15.94 -12.57 12.52
C ARG A 163 -14.51 -13.08 12.31
N PHE A 164 -14.08 -13.20 11.06
CA PHE A 164 -12.75 -13.68 10.72
C PHE A 164 -11.66 -12.71 11.18
N VAL A 165 -11.80 -11.41 10.90
CA VAL A 165 -10.84 -10.37 11.30
C VAL A 165 -10.70 -10.29 12.81
N ILE A 166 -11.82 -10.31 13.55
CA ILE A 166 -11.79 -10.32 15.03
C ILE A 166 -11.04 -11.56 15.55
N SER A 167 -11.17 -12.70 14.88
CA SER A 167 -10.50 -13.94 15.29
C SER A 167 -9.02 -14.01 14.92
N CYS A 168 -8.56 -13.19 13.96
CA CYS A 168 -7.18 -13.20 13.49
C CYS A 168 -6.39 -12.04 14.13
N HIS A 169 -5.57 -12.37 15.12
CA HIS A 169 -4.60 -11.41 15.64
C HIS A 169 -3.55 -11.07 14.60
N VAL A 170 -3.29 -9.78 14.41
CA VAL A 170 -2.22 -9.29 13.54
C VAL A 170 -0.91 -9.34 14.32
N SER A 171 -0.05 -10.29 14.00
CA SER A 171 1.35 -10.31 14.44
C SER A 171 2.21 -9.34 13.60
N GLY A 172 3.36 -8.92 14.14
CA GLY A 172 4.41 -8.25 13.35
C GLY A 172 4.36 -6.71 13.33
N GLY A 173 3.82 -6.06 14.36
CA GLY A 173 3.94 -4.59 14.51
C GLY A 173 3.04 -3.76 13.60
N TYR A 174 2.09 -4.36 12.89
CA TYR A 174 1.07 -3.64 12.13
C TYR A 174 -0.22 -3.51 12.93
N LYS A 175 -0.84 -2.33 12.90
CA LYS A 175 -2.24 -2.14 13.31
C LYS A 175 -3.13 -2.37 12.09
N SER A 176 -4.21 -3.13 12.27
CA SER A 176 -5.23 -3.31 11.23
C SER A 176 -6.44 -2.45 11.48
N ARG A 177 -7.00 -1.88 10.43
CA ARG A 177 -8.29 -1.18 10.42
C ARG A 177 -9.07 -1.60 9.19
N TRP A 178 -10.39 -1.45 9.25
CA TRP A 178 -11.22 -1.79 8.12
C TRP A 178 -12.45 -0.89 8.03
N ALA A 179 -12.99 -0.76 6.81
CA ALA A 179 -14.18 0.04 6.55
C ALA A 179 -14.99 -0.55 5.38
N LEU A 180 -16.32 -0.40 5.45
CA LEU A 180 -17.21 -0.61 4.30
C LEU A 180 -17.47 0.75 3.63
N LYS A 181 -17.13 0.86 2.34
CA LYS A 181 -17.49 2.01 1.50
C LYS A 181 -19.00 2.00 1.20
N PRO A 182 -19.61 3.16 0.89
CA PRO A 182 -21.04 3.24 0.54
C PRO A 182 -21.48 2.37 -0.64
N ASN A 183 -20.55 2.08 -1.55
CA ASN A 183 -20.75 1.21 -2.70
C ASN A 183 -20.62 -0.30 -2.37
N GLY A 184 -20.51 -0.66 -1.09
CA GLY A 184 -20.40 -2.05 -0.63
C GLY A 184 -18.99 -2.63 -0.70
N HIS A 185 -18.00 -1.89 -1.20
CA HIS A 185 -16.61 -2.34 -1.20
C HIS A 185 -16.06 -2.35 0.22
N VAL A 186 -15.24 -3.35 0.49
CA VAL A 186 -14.49 -3.45 1.73
C VAL A 186 -13.08 -2.92 1.51
N ILE A 187 -12.60 -2.13 2.46
CA ILE A 187 -11.20 -1.74 2.57
C ILE A 187 -10.65 -2.31 3.87
N ALA A 188 -9.64 -3.15 3.79
CA ALA A 188 -8.77 -3.45 4.92
C ALA A 188 -7.47 -2.66 4.77
N VAL A 189 -6.97 -2.14 5.89
CA VAL A 189 -5.74 -1.38 5.98
C VAL A 189 -4.89 -2.01 7.06
N TRP A 190 -3.65 -2.34 6.75
CA TRP A 190 -2.61 -2.63 7.72
C TRP A 190 -1.59 -1.51 7.65
N GLU A 191 -1.33 -0.87 8.79
CA GLU A 191 -0.41 0.25 8.90
C GLU A 191 0.64 -0.09 9.95
N LEU A 192 1.91 0.14 9.63
CA LEU A 192 2.99 -0.10 10.57
C LEU A 192 2.76 0.76 11.82
N ALA A 193 2.77 0.14 13.00
CA ALA A 193 2.61 0.87 14.25
C ALA A 193 3.83 1.76 14.43
N ASP A 194 3.65 3.08 14.27
CA ASP A 194 4.65 4.03 14.75
C ASP A 194 4.81 3.77 16.26
N GLU A 195 6.04 3.48 16.70
CA GLU A 195 6.37 3.14 18.11
C GLU A 195 5.90 4.22 19.11
N ALA A 196 5.49 5.40 18.64
CA ALA A 196 5.26 6.57 19.46
C ALA A 196 3.82 6.84 19.93
N LYS A 197 2.74 6.27 19.37
CA LYS A 197 1.36 6.61 19.82
C LYS A 197 0.35 5.46 19.75
N THR A 198 0.07 4.86 20.90
CA THR A 198 -1.13 4.08 21.20
C THR A 198 -2.24 5.02 21.69
N GLY A 199 -2.83 5.80 20.78
CA GLY A 199 -3.95 6.70 21.11
C GLY A 199 -5.16 6.49 20.22
N GLY A 200 -6.22 5.91 20.80
CA GLY A 200 -7.61 5.93 20.32
C GLY A 200 -7.90 5.25 18.99
N GLU A 201 -8.22 3.95 19.03
CA GLU A 201 -8.81 3.24 17.89
C GLU A 201 -10.32 3.55 17.77
N PRO A 202 -10.88 3.71 16.57
CA PRO A 202 -12.29 3.47 16.37
C PRO A 202 -12.51 1.97 16.59
N THR A 203 -13.23 1.63 17.65
CA THR A 203 -13.54 0.25 18.03
C THR A 203 -14.42 -0.40 16.96
N ASP A 204 -14.22 -1.69 16.69
CA ASP A 204 -15.00 -2.52 15.75
C ASP A 204 -16.55 -2.34 15.86
N SER A 205 -17.02 -1.83 17.00
CA SER A 205 -18.41 -1.43 17.28
C SER A 205 -18.97 -0.33 16.35
N GLU A 206 -18.17 0.66 15.94
CA GLU A 206 -18.65 1.79 15.12
C GLU A 206 -18.96 1.34 13.67
N VAL A 207 -18.14 0.43 13.14
CA VAL A 207 -18.34 -0.13 11.80
C VAL A 207 -19.49 -1.13 11.78
N LEU A 208 -19.62 -1.94 12.84
CA LEU A 208 -20.79 -2.80 13.05
C LEU A 208 -22.10 -1.99 13.06
N TRP A 209 -22.09 -0.81 13.68
CA TRP A 209 -23.25 0.08 13.71
C TRP A 209 -23.59 0.68 12.33
N ALA A 210 -22.59 1.12 11.57
CA ALA A 210 -22.79 1.65 10.22
C ALA A 210 -23.41 0.62 9.25
N LEU A 211 -22.96 -0.64 9.35
CA LEU A 211 -23.51 -1.77 8.58
C LEU A 211 -24.95 -2.11 8.95
N GLN A 212 -25.34 -1.89 10.21
CA GLN A 212 -26.71 -2.11 10.67
C GLN A 212 -27.65 -0.99 10.21
N LYS A 213 -27.21 0.28 10.20
CA LYS A 213 -28.05 1.43 9.85
C LYS A 213 -28.19 1.70 8.35
N GLY A 214 -27.17 1.44 7.53
CA GLY A 214 -27.17 1.74 6.09
C GLY A 214 -28.24 1.00 5.25
N HIS A 215 -28.97 0.05 5.83
CA HIS A 215 -30.05 -0.69 5.15
C HIS A 215 -31.43 -0.51 5.77
N SER A 216 -31.57 0.28 6.84
CA SER A 216 -32.90 0.63 7.38
C SER A 216 -33.61 1.74 6.59
N SER A 217 -32.91 2.44 5.70
CA SER A 217 -33.46 3.53 4.86
C SER A 217 -33.85 3.13 3.43
N ARG A 218 -33.86 1.83 3.11
CA ARG A 218 -34.47 1.31 1.86
C ARG A 218 -35.61 0.36 2.23
N LYS A 219 -36.73 0.92 2.65
CA LYS A 219 -38.05 0.29 2.63
C LYS A 219 -39.02 1.24 1.98
#